data_AF-A0AA40K377-F1
#
_entry.id   AF-A0AA40K377-F1
#
_cell.length_a   1.000
_cell.length_b   1.000
_cell.length_c   1.000
_cell.angle_alpha   90.00
_cell.angle_beta   90.00
_cell.angle_gamma   90.00
#
_symmetry.space_group_name_H-M   'P 1'
#
loop_
_entity.id
_entity.type
_entity.pdbx_description
1 polymer ?
#
loop_
_entity_poly.entity_id
_entity_poly.type
_entity_poly.pdbx_seq_one_letter_code
_entity_poly.pdbx_strand_id
1 'polypeptide(L)'
;MGSNIKIETDVVDPNKNSDYDDSDQNIEHDDCINHDRLWLRRITSKARGVSTGFEEEPTCCVATLVAINAFETWNRYLWEDLPEQTTELGAAARAIVTPSGGLNPRWWNKGPTRGTGGGSAIPGRPNLDLSFLQQILRDRYGCTCGICTGGFLSPRTHLVLQDQAQLLHNNLGQSLDDLPVLEWVERNIKLGEDMGFKTREKLETSREAAMGYLEMFLHVSQCLQQQSNPLIPNEKNILKIFRSSHSSMGKAYLSAGGQMCDVGYKLFRHAEEAWKQVSQDQVPQEYEALRVQFDALPSCFNDGKWHAVQNLCGYRVLAGAEWIFR
;
A
#
# COMPACT_ATOMS: atom_id res chain seq x y z
N MET A 1 17.85 -67.52 21.34
CA MET A 1 16.76 -66.76 20.68
C MET A 1 17.24 -65.32 20.56
N GLY A 2 17.82 -64.95 19.42
CA GLY A 2 18.33 -63.60 19.16
C GLY A 2 17.77 -63.12 17.84
N SER A 3 16.94 -62.07 17.88
CA SER A 3 16.24 -61.53 16.73
C SER A 3 17.08 -60.43 16.09
N ASN A 4 17.56 -60.67 14.87
CA ASN A 4 18.19 -59.64 14.03
C ASN A 4 17.09 -58.82 13.36
N ILE A 5 17.04 -57.52 13.68
CA ILE A 5 16.24 -56.52 12.97
C ILE A 5 17.13 -55.96 11.85
N LYS A 6 16.75 -56.21 10.60
CA LYS A 6 17.31 -55.50 9.43
C LYS A 6 16.53 -54.19 9.27
N ILE A 7 17.24 -53.07 9.25
CA ILE A 7 16.72 -51.77 8.84
C ILE A 7 17.18 -51.57 7.39
N GLU A 8 16.24 -51.59 6.45
CA GLU A 8 16.45 -51.15 5.08
C GLU A 8 16.32 -49.62 5.06
N THR A 9 17.38 -48.93 4.65
CA THR A 9 17.38 -47.51 4.37
C THR A 9 17.23 -47.31 2.87
N ASP A 10 16.08 -46.83 2.42
CA ASP A 10 15.89 -46.37 1.06
C ASP A 10 16.68 -45.08 0.85
N VAL A 11 17.68 -45.15 -0.04
CA VAL A 11 18.47 -44.01 -0.48
C VAL A 11 17.65 -43.23 -1.49
N VAL A 12 17.18 -42.05 -1.10
CA VAL A 12 16.50 -41.09 -1.98
C VAL A 12 17.56 -40.41 -2.86
N ASP A 13 17.39 -40.53 -4.17
CA ASP A 13 18.24 -39.91 -5.19
C ASP A 13 18.06 -38.37 -5.21
N PRO A 14 19.09 -37.58 -4.88
CA PRO A 14 18.99 -36.12 -4.80
C PRO A 14 18.96 -35.42 -6.17
N ASN A 15 19.01 -36.14 -7.30
CA ASN A 15 19.06 -35.54 -8.65
C ASN A 15 17.74 -35.60 -9.45
N LYS A 16 16.61 -35.92 -8.83
CA LYS A 16 15.30 -35.74 -9.49
C LYS A 16 14.86 -34.26 -9.42
N ASN A 17 15.33 -33.48 -10.38
CA ASN A 17 14.73 -32.19 -10.74
C ASN A 17 13.29 -32.44 -11.21
N SER A 18 12.31 -31.99 -10.42
CA SER A 18 10.92 -31.87 -10.87
C SER A 18 10.79 -30.59 -11.68
N ASP A 19 10.54 -30.74 -12.99
CA ASP A 19 10.02 -29.68 -13.84
C ASP A 19 8.66 -29.22 -13.26
N TYR A 20 8.67 -28.09 -12.56
CA TYR A 20 7.45 -27.44 -12.08
C TYR A 20 7.05 -26.39 -13.12
N ASP A 21 5.91 -26.62 -13.76
CA ASP A 21 5.30 -25.78 -14.79
C ASP A 21 4.74 -24.50 -14.14
N ASP A 22 5.22 -23.34 -14.57
CA ASP A 22 4.96 -22.01 -13.99
C ASP A 22 3.63 -21.39 -14.50
N SER A 23 2.75 -22.18 -15.12
CA SER A 23 1.59 -21.68 -15.87
C SER A 23 0.30 -21.48 -15.07
N ASP A 24 0.23 -21.89 -13.80
CA ASP A 24 -1.05 -21.98 -13.06
C ASP A 24 -1.25 -20.99 -11.90
N GLN A 25 -0.47 -19.91 -11.80
CA GLN A 25 -0.70 -18.85 -10.80
C GLN A 25 -1.50 -17.66 -11.35
N ASN A 26 -2.70 -17.92 -11.89
CA ASN A 26 -3.78 -16.92 -11.92
C ASN A 26 -4.50 -16.94 -10.56
N ILE A 27 -3.82 -16.47 -9.52
CA ILE A 27 -4.44 -16.21 -8.22
C ILE A 27 -5.30 -14.95 -8.40
N GLU A 28 -6.58 -15.07 -8.06
CA GLU A 28 -7.64 -14.05 -8.20
C GLU A 28 -7.20 -12.69 -7.60
N HIS A 29 -6.80 -11.77 -8.50
CA HIS A 29 -6.36 -10.40 -8.20
C HIS A 29 -7.56 -9.40 -8.20
N ASP A 30 -8.79 -9.90 -8.36
CA ASP A 30 -9.94 -9.09 -8.79
C ASP A 30 -10.67 -8.31 -7.69
N ASP A 31 -10.52 -8.69 -6.42
CA ASP A 31 -11.36 -8.12 -5.35
C ASP A 31 -10.95 -6.69 -4.94
N CYS A 32 -9.66 -6.35 -5.01
CA CYS A 32 -9.22 -4.97 -4.78
C CYS A 32 -9.55 -4.05 -5.97
N ILE A 33 -9.56 -4.58 -7.21
CA ILE A 33 -9.77 -3.82 -8.46
C ILE A 33 -11.26 -3.45 -8.66
N ASN A 34 -12.18 -4.31 -8.23
CA ASN A 34 -13.62 -4.09 -8.43
C ASN A 34 -14.20 -2.96 -7.57
N HIS A 35 -13.59 -2.62 -6.43
CA HIS A 35 -14.08 -1.58 -5.53
C HIS A 35 -13.87 -0.15 -6.07
N ASP A 36 -12.79 0.11 -6.80
CA ASP A 36 -12.52 1.44 -7.39
C ASP A 36 -13.52 1.78 -8.50
N ARG A 37 -13.96 0.77 -9.27
CA ARG A 37 -15.06 0.92 -10.24
C ARG A 37 -16.38 1.31 -9.58
N LEU A 38 -16.67 0.78 -8.38
CA LEU A 38 -17.88 1.09 -7.62
C LEU A 38 -17.84 2.49 -7.00
N TRP A 39 -16.68 2.95 -6.53
CA TRP A 39 -16.50 4.31 -6.04
C TRP A 39 -16.67 5.36 -7.16
N LEU A 40 -16.10 5.11 -8.34
CA LEU A 40 -16.26 5.95 -9.53
C LEU A 40 -17.73 6.07 -9.96
N ARG A 41 -18.50 4.97 -9.88
CA ARG A 41 -19.96 4.97 -10.15
C ARG A 41 -20.74 5.81 -9.12
N ARG A 42 -20.34 5.80 -7.84
CA ARG A 42 -21.01 6.59 -6.80
C ARG A 42 -20.79 8.10 -6.97
N ILE A 43 -19.59 8.54 -7.35
CA ILE A 43 -19.31 9.97 -7.59
C ILE A 43 -20.03 10.47 -8.84
N THR A 44 -20.00 9.70 -9.93
CA THR A 44 -20.75 10.05 -11.16
C THR A 44 -22.26 10.05 -10.94
N SER A 45 -22.80 9.15 -10.12
CA SER A 45 -24.21 9.16 -9.73
C SER A 45 -24.58 10.37 -8.86
N LYS A 46 -23.75 10.74 -7.88
CA LYS A 46 -23.98 11.91 -7.02
C LYS A 46 -23.88 13.24 -7.80
N ALA A 47 -22.99 13.32 -8.78
CA ALA A 47 -22.89 14.46 -9.69
C ALA A 47 -24.12 14.58 -10.62
N ARG A 48 -24.76 13.47 -10.99
CA ARG A 48 -26.01 13.45 -11.78
C ARG A 48 -27.26 13.74 -10.95
N GLY A 49 -27.28 13.35 -9.67
CA GLY A 49 -28.43 13.53 -8.76
C GLY A 49 -28.68 14.96 -8.30
N VAL A 50 -27.72 15.87 -8.45
CA VAL A 50 -27.86 17.31 -8.11
C VAL A 50 -28.54 18.11 -9.25
N SER A 51 -28.91 17.45 -10.35
CA SER A 51 -29.35 18.06 -11.62
C SER A 51 -30.87 18.08 -11.86
N THR A 52 -31.72 18.00 -10.83
CA THR A 52 -33.18 18.19 -11.03
C THR A 52 -33.57 19.63 -10.68
N GLY A 53 -33.13 20.61 -11.47
CA GLY A 53 -33.61 21.99 -11.28
C GLY A 53 -32.97 23.12 -12.10
N PHE A 54 -31.85 22.92 -12.80
CA PHE A 54 -31.24 23.97 -13.62
C PHE A 54 -30.71 23.41 -14.94
N GLU A 55 -31.14 24.00 -16.07
CA GLU A 55 -30.70 23.70 -17.44
C GLU A 55 -29.34 24.36 -17.80
N GLU A 56 -28.43 24.55 -16.84
CA GLU A 56 -27.08 25.06 -17.11
C GLU A 56 -26.03 23.97 -16.85
N GLU A 57 -25.19 23.73 -17.87
CA GLU A 57 -24.23 22.63 -17.93
C GLU A 57 -23.19 22.65 -16.78
N PRO A 58 -22.93 21.51 -16.11
CA PRO A 58 -21.95 21.40 -15.03
C PRO A 58 -20.52 21.25 -15.59
N THR A 59 -20.09 22.17 -16.45
CA THR A 59 -18.80 22.06 -17.16
C THR A 59 -17.58 22.10 -16.23
N CYS A 60 -17.64 22.83 -15.12
CA CYS A 60 -16.49 23.02 -14.23
C CYS A 60 -16.20 21.82 -13.30
N CYS A 61 -17.24 21.19 -12.74
CA CYS A 61 -17.10 19.98 -11.94
C CYS A 61 -16.66 18.79 -12.80
N VAL A 62 -17.20 18.68 -14.02
CA VAL A 62 -16.80 17.66 -14.99
C VAL A 62 -15.35 17.87 -15.42
N ALA A 63 -14.91 19.10 -15.70
CA ALA A 63 -13.51 19.37 -16.05
C ALA A 63 -12.53 19.02 -14.91
N THR A 64 -12.91 19.29 -13.65
CA THR A 64 -12.09 18.94 -12.48
C THR A 64 -12.01 17.42 -12.29
N LEU A 65 -13.13 16.72 -12.44
CA LEU A 65 -13.15 15.25 -12.38
C LEU A 65 -12.43 14.59 -13.56
N VAL A 66 -12.50 15.19 -14.75
CA VAL A 66 -11.74 14.75 -15.93
C VAL A 66 -10.25 14.99 -15.73
N ALA A 67 -9.84 16.11 -15.15
CA ALA A 67 -8.44 16.37 -14.81
C ALA A 67 -7.91 15.40 -13.75
N ILE A 68 -8.71 15.12 -12.71
CA ILE A 68 -8.41 14.11 -11.69
C ILE A 68 -8.30 12.72 -12.33
N ASN A 69 -9.23 12.34 -13.20
CA ASN A 69 -9.21 11.04 -13.89
C ASN A 69 -8.06 10.91 -14.90
N ALA A 70 -7.75 11.98 -15.64
CA ALA A 70 -6.59 12.02 -16.53
C ALA A 70 -5.28 11.90 -15.76
N PHE A 71 -5.20 12.51 -14.58
CA PHE A 71 -4.05 12.40 -13.68
C PHE A 71 -3.95 11.01 -13.03
N GLU A 72 -5.06 10.39 -12.63
CA GLU A 72 -5.11 9.00 -12.15
C GLU A 72 -4.66 8.01 -13.23
N THR A 73 -5.14 8.21 -14.45
CA THR A 73 -4.74 7.43 -15.62
C THR A 73 -3.24 7.61 -15.88
N TRP A 74 -2.73 8.83 -15.84
CA TRP A 74 -1.31 9.12 -16.00
C TRP A 74 -0.43 8.50 -14.91
N ASN A 75 -0.83 8.57 -13.64
CA ASN A 75 -0.09 7.97 -12.53
C ASN A 75 -0.09 6.44 -12.58
N ARG A 76 -1.20 5.81 -13.00
CA ARG A 76 -1.25 4.35 -13.20
C ARG A 76 -0.19 3.88 -14.21
N TYR A 77 0.03 4.69 -15.24
CA TYR A 77 0.98 4.42 -16.31
C TYR A 77 2.39 4.99 -16.10
N LEU A 78 2.66 5.71 -15.01
CA LEU A 78 4.02 6.09 -14.61
C LEU A 78 4.77 4.93 -13.94
N TRP A 79 4.04 3.88 -13.52
CA TRP A 79 4.57 2.70 -12.85
C TRP A 79 4.53 1.42 -13.71
N GLU A 80 4.09 1.55 -14.97
CA GLU A 80 4.09 0.52 -16.01
C GLU A 80 4.68 1.13 -17.30
N ASP A 81 5.61 0.44 -17.97
CA ASP A 81 6.18 0.91 -19.24
C ASP A 81 5.07 1.10 -20.29
N LEU A 82 4.83 2.35 -20.71
CA LEU A 82 3.79 2.66 -21.70
C LEU A 82 4.27 2.33 -23.13
N PRO A 83 3.42 1.71 -23.97
CA PRO A 83 3.56 1.73 -25.42
C PRO A 83 3.32 3.14 -25.96
N GLU A 84 3.96 3.47 -27.08
CA GLU A 84 4.04 4.78 -27.78
C GLU A 84 2.70 5.50 -28.11
N GLN A 85 1.53 4.95 -27.79
CA GLN A 85 0.22 5.42 -28.28
C GLN A 85 -0.58 6.36 -27.35
N THR A 86 -0.11 6.72 -26.15
CA THR A 86 -0.86 7.62 -25.23
C THR A 86 -0.42 9.09 -25.30
N THR A 87 -0.36 9.67 -26.49
CA THR A 87 0.17 11.04 -26.71
C THR A 87 -0.81 12.16 -26.30
N GLU A 88 -2.12 11.97 -26.43
CA GLU A 88 -3.11 13.04 -26.17
C GLU A 88 -3.42 13.25 -24.67
N LEU A 89 -3.62 12.17 -23.92
CA LEU A 89 -3.84 12.24 -22.45
C LEU A 89 -2.59 12.73 -21.70
N GLY A 90 -1.40 12.29 -22.13
CA GLY A 90 -0.13 12.79 -21.60
C GLY A 90 0.13 14.26 -21.93
N ALA A 91 -0.38 14.77 -23.07
CA ALA A 91 -0.32 16.19 -23.40
C ALA A 91 -1.24 17.04 -22.50
N ALA A 92 -2.46 16.57 -22.20
CA ALA A 92 -3.40 17.26 -21.31
C ALA A 92 -2.88 17.34 -19.86
N ALA A 93 -2.32 16.25 -19.32
CA ALA A 93 -1.72 16.25 -17.98
C ALA A 93 -0.52 17.21 -17.87
N ARG A 94 0.37 17.21 -18.87
CA ARG A 94 1.52 18.15 -18.97
C ARG A 94 1.10 19.62 -19.13
N ALA A 95 -0.11 19.86 -19.62
CA ALA A 95 -0.65 21.22 -19.75
C ALA A 95 -1.16 21.76 -18.40
N ILE A 96 -1.65 20.88 -17.51
CA ILE A 96 -2.28 21.22 -16.22
C ILE A 96 -1.27 21.25 -15.08
N VAL A 97 -0.21 20.42 -15.13
CA VAL A 97 0.77 20.28 -14.05
C VAL A 97 2.16 20.70 -14.55
N THR A 98 2.83 21.59 -13.81
CA THR A 98 4.19 22.02 -14.10
C THR A 98 5.16 20.86 -13.87
N PRO A 99 6.37 20.90 -14.48
CA PRO A 99 7.41 19.91 -14.21
C PRO A 99 7.80 19.76 -12.73
N SER A 100 7.49 20.76 -11.90
CA SER A 100 7.70 20.77 -10.45
C SER A 100 6.48 20.31 -9.62
N GLY A 101 5.44 19.78 -10.25
CA GLY A 101 4.23 19.28 -9.58
C GLY A 101 3.23 20.36 -9.15
N GLY A 102 3.40 21.62 -9.57
CA GLY A 102 2.43 22.71 -9.32
C GLY A 102 1.35 22.76 -10.40
N LEU A 103 0.19 23.37 -10.13
CA LEU A 103 -0.82 23.61 -11.17
C LEU A 103 -0.38 24.76 -12.08
N ASN A 104 -0.58 24.62 -13.40
CA ASN A 104 -0.24 25.63 -14.40
C ASN A 104 -1.27 26.79 -14.37
N PRO A 105 -0.90 28.02 -13.95
CA PRO A 105 -1.83 29.13 -13.82
C PRO A 105 -2.43 29.60 -15.16
N ARG A 106 -1.78 29.28 -16.29
CA ARG A 106 -2.21 29.72 -17.62
C ARG A 106 -3.53 29.10 -18.08
N TRP A 107 -3.94 27.96 -17.52
CA TRP A 107 -5.23 27.34 -17.82
C TRP A 107 -6.40 28.01 -17.10
N TRP A 108 -6.16 28.58 -15.91
CA TRP A 108 -7.22 29.26 -15.14
C TRP A 108 -7.55 30.65 -15.70
N ASN A 109 -6.57 31.33 -16.30
CA ASN A 109 -6.71 32.72 -16.76
C ASN A 109 -7.09 32.88 -18.24
N LYS A 110 -7.19 31.80 -19.02
CA LYS A 110 -7.63 31.88 -20.42
C LYS A 110 -9.10 31.49 -20.54
N GLY A 111 -9.98 32.45 -20.24
CA GLY A 111 -11.35 32.40 -20.76
C GLY A 111 -11.34 32.53 -22.30
N PRO A 112 -12.39 32.05 -22.99
CA PRO A 112 -12.53 32.24 -24.43
C PRO A 112 -12.60 33.75 -24.71
N THR A 113 -11.55 34.30 -25.31
CA THR A 113 -11.56 35.67 -25.84
C THR A 113 -12.49 35.70 -27.05
N ARG A 114 -13.77 36.00 -26.84
CA ARG A 114 -14.67 36.45 -27.90
C ARG A 114 -15.49 37.65 -27.44
N GLY A 115 -15.39 38.71 -28.23
CA GLY A 115 -16.40 39.75 -28.32
C GLY A 115 -16.20 40.92 -27.37
N THR A 116 -15.72 42.02 -27.92
CA THR A 116 -15.96 43.37 -27.40
C THR A 116 -17.46 43.65 -27.41
N GLY A 117 -18.16 43.32 -26.33
CA GLY A 117 -19.56 43.63 -26.11
C GLY A 117 -19.85 43.51 -24.63
N GLY A 118 -20.35 44.59 -24.01
CA GLY A 118 -20.52 44.71 -22.55
C GLY A 118 -21.19 43.49 -21.92
N GLY A 119 -20.41 42.70 -21.19
CA GLY A 119 -20.87 41.53 -20.45
C GLY A 119 -20.84 41.82 -18.96
N SER A 120 -22.02 41.85 -18.34
CA SER A 120 -22.19 41.72 -16.90
C SER A 120 -21.31 40.60 -16.37
N ALA A 121 -20.63 40.86 -15.25
CA ALA A 121 -19.94 39.83 -14.49
C ALA A 121 -20.91 38.66 -14.25
N ILE A 122 -20.59 37.48 -14.79
CA ILE A 122 -21.38 36.26 -14.58
C ILE A 122 -21.30 35.96 -13.07
N PRO A 123 -22.38 36.14 -12.30
CA PRO A 123 -22.40 35.82 -10.89
C PRO A 123 -22.39 34.30 -10.77
N GLY A 124 -21.47 33.74 -9.98
CA GLY A 124 -21.55 32.33 -9.58
C GLY A 124 -20.47 31.40 -10.12
N ARG A 125 -19.31 31.88 -10.60
CA ARG A 125 -18.15 30.98 -10.69
C ARG A 125 -17.74 30.57 -9.27
N PRO A 126 -17.81 29.27 -8.89
CA PRO A 126 -17.28 28.84 -7.62
C PRO A 126 -15.79 29.13 -7.63
N ASN A 127 -15.36 29.98 -6.71
CA ASN A 127 -13.94 30.23 -6.47
C ASN A 127 -13.38 28.96 -5.83
N LEU A 128 -12.95 28.01 -6.66
CA LEU A 128 -12.28 26.81 -6.19
C LEU A 128 -11.00 27.25 -5.50
N ASP A 129 -11.02 27.20 -4.17
CA ASP A 129 -9.91 27.57 -3.33
C ASP A 129 -8.70 26.69 -3.70
N LEU A 130 -7.66 27.34 -4.22
CA LEU A 130 -6.39 26.69 -4.59
C LEU A 130 -5.80 25.94 -3.40
N SER A 131 -6.01 26.41 -2.17
CA SER A 131 -5.55 25.72 -0.96
C SER A 131 -6.28 24.39 -0.75
N PHE A 132 -7.58 24.35 -1.02
CA PHE A 132 -8.40 23.14 -0.95
C PHE A 132 -7.99 22.11 -2.01
N LEU A 133 -7.75 22.55 -3.25
CA LEU A 133 -7.24 21.67 -4.31
C LEU A 133 -5.86 21.12 -3.97
N GLN A 134 -4.95 21.95 -3.45
CA GLN A 134 -3.64 21.49 -2.99
C GLN A 134 -3.75 20.48 -1.85
N GLN A 135 -4.68 20.68 -0.92
CA GLN A 135 -4.93 19.74 0.17
C GLN A 135 -5.42 18.39 -0.37
N ILE A 136 -6.39 18.38 -1.30
CA ILE A 136 -6.87 17.13 -1.92
C ILE A 136 -5.73 16.40 -2.66
N LEU A 137 -4.93 17.13 -3.44
CA LEU A 137 -3.81 16.54 -4.16
C LEU A 137 -2.78 15.96 -3.19
N ARG A 138 -2.51 16.63 -2.06
CA ARG A 138 -1.62 16.12 -1.02
C ARG A 138 -2.15 14.88 -0.34
N ASP A 139 -3.44 14.89 0.03
CA ASP A 139 -4.08 13.76 0.69
C ASP A 139 -4.13 12.52 -0.23
N ARG A 140 -4.17 12.74 -1.54
CA ARG A 140 -4.28 11.66 -2.53
C ARG A 140 -2.94 11.17 -3.08
N TYR A 141 -1.97 12.06 -3.26
CA TYR A 141 -0.72 11.77 -3.96
C TYR A 141 0.53 12.01 -3.11
N GLY A 142 0.39 12.49 -1.88
CA GLY A 142 1.50 12.73 -0.96
C GLY A 142 2.09 14.15 -1.01
N CYS A 143 3.28 14.31 -0.44
CA CYS A 143 4.00 15.58 -0.41
C CYS A 143 4.73 15.80 -1.74
N THR A 144 5.01 17.06 -2.06
CA THR A 144 5.95 17.45 -3.13
C THR A 144 7.33 17.82 -2.59
N CYS A 145 7.64 17.40 -1.37
CA CYS A 145 8.84 17.78 -0.63
C CYS A 145 10.14 17.15 -1.15
N GLY A 146 10.06 16.22 -2.11
CA GLY A 146 11.22 15.59 -2.76
C GLY A 146 11.99 14.57 -1.90
N ILE A 147 11.73 14.53 -0.60
CA ILE A 147 12.39 13.60 0.35
C ILE A 147 11.54 12.38 0.72
N CYS A 148 10.25 12.35 0.35
CA CYS A 148 9.40 11.18 0.61
C CYS A 148 9.57 10.12 -0.48
N THR A 149 9.76 8.88 -0.07
CA THR A 149 9.75 7.72 -0.97
C THR A 149 8.37 7.60 -1.62
N GLY A 150 8.34 7.55 -2.95
CA GLY A 150 7.09 7.54 -3.71
C GLY A 150 6.23 8.81 -3.57
N GLY A 151 6.76 9.88 -2.98
CA GLY A 151 6.02 11.10 -2.69
C GLY A 151 5.17 11.05 -1.41
N PHE A 152 4.92 9.89 -0.81
CA PHE A 152 4.02 9.78 0.34
C PHE A 152 4.65 9.18 1.61
N LEU A 153 5.69 8.35 1.49
CA LEU A 153 6.32 7.72 2.63
C LEU A 153 7.46 8.60 3.16
N SER A 154 7.23 9.30 4.27
CA SER A 154 8.22 10.22 4.85
C SER A 154 9.42 9.49 5.46
N PRO A 155 10.60 10.14 5.56
CA PRO A 155 11.79 9.51 6.17
C PRO A 155 11.55 8.96 7.57
N ARG A 156 10.81 9.68 8.42
CA ARG A 156 10.46 9.23 9.78
C ARG A 156 9.50 8.05 9.78
N THR A 157 8.48 8.10 8.93
CA THR A 157 7.51 6.98 8.78
C THR A 157 8.22 5.73 8.24
N HIS A 158 9.13 5.92 7.28
CA HIS A 158 9.98 4.88 6.73
C HIS A 158 10.85 4.21 7.80
N LEU A 159 11.54 5.00 8.63
CA LEU A 159 12.35 4.50 9.74
C LEU A 159 11.53 3.63 10.70
N VAL A 160 10.37 4.13 11.13
CA VAL A 160 9.51 3.39 12.07
C VAL A 160 8.97 2.10 11.46
N LEU A 161 8.57 2.10 10.18
CA LEU A 161 8.15 0.87 9.49
C LEU A 161 9.28 -0.15 9.41
N GLN A 162 10.49 0.29 9.06
CA GLN A 162 11.64 -0.58 8.93
C GLN A 162 12.00 -1.21 10.28
N ASP A 163 12.06 -0.39 11.33
CA ASP A 163 12.33 -0.85 12.69
C ASP A 163 11.29 -1.87 13.15
N GLN A 164 10.00 -1.58 12.98
CA GLN A 164 8.94 -2.49 13.40
C GLN A 164 8.87 -3.76 12.57
N ALA A 165 9.20 -3.73 11.27
CA ALA A 165 9.31 -4.93 10.46
C ALA A 165 10.42 -5.86 11.00
N GLN A 166 11.57 -5.28 11.36
CA GLN A 166 12.67 -6.05 11.94
C GLN A 166 12.33 -6.60 13.32
N LEU A 167 11.73 -5.77 14.18
CA LEU A 167 11.35 -6.13 15.54
C LEU A 167 10.28 -7.22 15.54
N LEU A 168 9.27 -7.14 14.68
CA LEU A 168 8.26 -8.18 14.52
C LEU A 168 8.87 -9.50 14.07
N HIS A 169 9.75 -9.49 13.06
CA HIS A 169 10.44 -10.71 12.63
C HIS A 169 11.21 -11.36 13.79
N ASN A 170 12.00 -10.56 14.52
CA ASN A 170 12.88 -11.06 15.58
C ASN A 170 12.09 -11.54 16.81
N ASN A 171 11.19 -10.72 17.35
CA ASN A 171 10.45 -11.02 18.58
C ASN A 171 9.45 -12.15 18.36
N LEU A 172 8.72 -12.12 17.24
CA LEU A 172 7.77 -13.18 16.95
C LEU A 172 8.50 -14.49 16.59
N GLY A 173 9.67 -14.43 15.94
CA GLY A 173 10.53 -15.59 15.70
C GLY A 173 11.03 -16.23 16.99
N GLN A 174 11.58 -15.43 17.91
CA GLN A 174 12.02 -15.93 19.21
C GLN A 174 10.87 -16.62 19.97
N SER A 175 9.70 -15.97 20.03
CA SER A 175 8.54 -16.58 20.71
C SER A 175 8.00 -17.84 20.01
N LEU A 176 8.22 -18.01 18.70
CA LEU A 176 7.84 -19.23 17.97
C LEU A 176 8.77 -20.40 18.32
N ASP A 177 10.02 -20.13 18.66
CA ASP A 177 10.98 -21.12 19.16
C ASP A 177 10.66 -21.55 20.59
N ASP A 178 10.15 -20.62 21.41
CA ASP A 178 9.82 -20.88 22.82
C ASP A 178 8.44 -21.51 23.05
N LEU A 179 7.52 -21.41 22.09
CA LEU A 179 6.11 -21.81 22.25
C LEU A 179 5.67 -22.87 21.23
N PRO A 180 4.72 -23.75 21.59
CA PRO A 180 3.97 -24.53 20.62
C PRO A 180 3.28 -23.63 19.57
N VAL A 181 3.22 -24.08 18.32
CA VAL A 181 2.71 -23.27 17.19
C VAL A 181 1.30 -22.75 17.42
N LEU A 182 0.38 -23.59 17.91
CA LEU A 182 -0.99 -23.18 18.22
C LEU A 182 -1.04 -22.04 19.25
N GLU A 183 -0.31 -22.17 20.36
CA GLU A 183 -0.23 -21.15 21.40
C GLU A 183 0.42 -19.86 20.89
N TRP A 184 1.43 -19.99 20.03
CA TRP A 184 2.04 -18.84 19.36
C TRP A 184 1.05 -18.09 18.46
N VAL A 185 0.25 -18.80 17.66
CA VAL A 185 -0.77 -18.19 16.80
C VAL A 185 -1.84 -17.51 17.65
N GLU A 186 -2.33 -18.15 18.71
CA GLU A 186 -3.35 -17.57 19.60
C GLU A 186 -2.89 -16.26 20.26
N ARG A 187 -1.61 -16.18 20.66
CA ARG A 187 -1.03 -14.99 21.30
C ARG A 187 -0.73 -13.87 20.31
N ASN A 188 -0.26 -14.22 19.12
CA ASN A 188 0.30 -13.25 18.19
C ASN A 188 -0.64 -12.89 17.04
N ILE A 189 -1.63 -13.72 16.71
CA ILE A 189 -2.56 -13.50 15.59
C ILE A 189 -4.00 -13.40 16.14
N LYS A 190 -4.48 -12.16 16.29
CA LYS A 190 -5.83 -11.89 16.81
C LYS A 190 -6.91 -12.49 15.91
N LEU A 191 -7.91 -13.11 16.51
CA LEU A 191 -9.08 -13.64 15.81
C LEU A 191 -9.81 -12.52 15.07
N GLY A 192 -10.05 -12.70 13.77
CA GLY A 192 -11.01 -11.92 12.97
C GLY A 192 -10.56 -10.55 12.46
N GLU A 193 -9.36 -10.06 12.80
CA GLU A 193 -8.92 -8.73 12.34
C GLU A 193 -7.95 -8.77 11.16
N ASP A 194 -7.09 -9.80 11.10
CA ASP A 194 -5.82 -9.68 10.36
C ASP A 194 -5.63 -10.74 9.28
N MET A 195 -6.46 -11.79 9.21
CA MET A 195 -6.18 -12.95 8.36
C MET A 195 -7.41 -13.81 8.08
N GLY A 196 -7.50 -14.38 6.86
CA GLY A 196 -8.54 -15.33 6.49
C GLY A 196 -8.50 -16.62 7.30
N PHE A 197 -9.68 -17.21 7.57
CA PHE A 197 -9.82 -18.40 8.42
C PHE A 197 -8.95 -19.58 7.99
N LYS A 198 -8.89 -19.89 6.68
CA LYS A 198 -8.10 -21.01 6.14
C LYS A 198 -6.60 -20.82 6.37
N THR A 199 -6.12 -19.61 6.11
CA THR A 199 -4.71 -19.26 6.33
C THR A 199 -4.35 -19.41 7.79
N ARG A 200 -5.20 -18.91 8.68
CA ARG A 200 -5.03 -19.03 10.13
C ARG A 200 -5.00 -20.49 10.58
N GLU A 201 -5.98 -21.30 10.20
CA GLU A 201 -6.01 -22.74 10.53
C GLU A 201 -4.72 -23.43 10.09
N LYS A 202 -4.16 -23.01 8.94
CA LYS A 202 -2.91 -23.56 8.47
C LYS A 202 -1.70 -23.09 9.26
N LEU A 203 -1.68 -21.83 9.70
CA LEU A 203 -0.66 -21.34 10.63
C LEU A 203 -0.70 -22.07 11.97
N GLU A 204 -1.90 -22.37 12.50
CA GLU A 204 -2.08 -23.08 13.78
C GLU A 204 -1.51 -24.50 13.75
N THR A 205 -1.41 -25.10 12.56
CA THR A 205 -1.04 -26.51 12.37
C THR A 205 0.30 -26.73 11.66
N SER A 206 0.91 -25.71 11.06
CA SER A 206 2.19 -25.82 10.35
C SER A 206 3.19 -24.77 10.83
N ARG A 207 4.30 -25.26 11.39
CA ARG A 207 5.43 -24.42 11.81
C ARG A 207 6.06 -23.71 10.61
N GLU A 208 6.15 -24.38 9.47
CA GLU A 208 6.70 -23.85 8.23
C GLU A 208 5.88 -22.67 7.72
N ALA A 209 4.54 -22.77 7.76
CA ALA A 209 3.67 -21.66 7.39
C ALA A 209 3.81 -20.48 8.37
N ALA A 210 3.93 -20.74 9.68
CA ALA A 210 4.20 -19.71 10.68
C ALA A 210 5.55 -19.00 10.46
N MET A 211 6.61 -19.76 10.18
CA MET A 211 7.91 -19.21 9.80
C MET A 211 7.82 -18.40 8.49
N GLY A 212 7.04 -18.87 7.52
CA GLY A 212 6.80 -18.15 6.27
C GLY A 212 6.12 -16.80 6.50
N TYR A 213 5.15 -16.73 7.41
CA TYR A 213 4.51 -15.47 7.81
C TYR A 213 5.52 -14.50 8.42
N LEU A 214 6.40 -14.98 9.31
CA LEU A 214 7.46 -14.18 9.90
C LEU A 214 8.42 -13.62 8.86
N GLU A 215 8.83 -14.47 7.92
CA GLU A 215 9.77 -14.11 6.88
C GLU A 215 9.26 -12.98 5.97
N MET A 216 7.94 -12.84 5.81
CA MET A 216 7.39 -11.70 5.09
C MET A 216 7.77 -10.36 5.73
N PHE A 217 7.86 -10.26 7.06
CA PHE A 217 8.35 -9.05 7.74
C PHE A 217 9.83 -8.79 7.45
N LEU A 218 10.65 -9.84 7.36
CA LEU A 218 12.05 -9.71 6.95
C LEU A 218 12.15 -9.14 5.53
N HIS A 219 11.35 -9.63 4.59
CA HIS A 219 11.34 -9.10 3.23
C HIS A 219 10.81 -7.66 3.15
N VAL A 220 9.86 -7.27 4.00
CA VAL A 220 9.45 -5.86 4.14
C VAL A 220 10.62 -5.01 4.65
N SER A 221 11.33 -5.47 5.68
CA SER A 221 12.52 -4.77 6.22
C SER A 221 13.59 -4.59 5.13
N GLN A 222 13.87 -5.64 4.35
CA GLN A 222 14.79 -5.59 3.21
C GLN A 222 14.32 -4.63 2.11
N CYS A 223 13.00 -4.54 1.87
CA CYS A 223 12.40 -3.59 0.93
C CYS A 223 12.69 -2.13 1.32
N LEU A 224 12.64 -1.84 2.62
CA LEU A 224 12.85 -0.52 3.19
C LEU A 224 14.35 -0.19 3.33
N GLN A 225 15.21 -1.18 3.55
CA GLN A 225 16.65 -0.99 3.80
C GLN A 225 17.50 -0.58 2.58
N GLN A 226 16.94 -0.48 1.37
CA GLN A 226 17.72 -0.16 0.16
C GLN A 226 18.28 1.28 0.22
N GLN A 227 19.51 1.42 0.72
CA GLN A 227 20.15 2.69 1.08
C GLN A 227 20.12 3.77 -0.02
N SER A 228 20.28 3.35 -1.28
CA SER A 228 20.37 4.27 -2.42
C SER A 228 19.02 4.63 -3.02
N ASN A 229 17.99 3.80 -2.80
CA ASN A 229 16.67 3.95 -3.39
C ASN A 229 15.66 3.07 -2.63
N PRO A 230 15.18 3.49 -1.44
CA PRO A 230 14.22 2.72 -0.67
C PRO A 230 12.97 2.45 -1.51
N LEU A 231 12.51 1.20 -1.52
CA LEU A 231 11.33 0.82 -2.27
C LEU A 231 10.08 1.04 -1.41
N ILE A 232 8.98 1.40 -2.07
CA ILE A 232 7.66 1.40 -1.43
C ILE A 232 7.36 -0.04 -0.99
N PRO A 233 7.04 -0.29 0.28
CA PRO A 233 6.71 -1.64 0.76
C PRO A 233 5.28 -1.99 0.32
N ASN A 234 5.10 -2.22 -0.98
CA ASN A 234 3.88 -2.77 -1.55
C ASN A 234 4.12 -4.25 -1.92
N GLU A 235 3.03 -4.97 -2.13
CA GLU A 235 3.08 -6.41 -2.44
C GLU A 235 4.02 -6.73 -3.60
N LYS A 236 3.95 -5.97 -4.72
CA LYS A 236 4.80 -6.19 -5.88
C LYS A 236 6.30 -6.11 -5.53
N ASN A 237 6.72 -5.08 -4.81
CA ASN A 237 8.12 -4.87 -4.45
C ASN A 237 8.61 -5.91 -3.44
N ILE A 238 7.79 -6.27 -2.46
CA ILE A 238 8.14 -7.27 -1.46
C ILE A 238 8.20 -8.66 -2.09
N LEU A 239 7.24 -9.03 -2.93
CA LEU A 239 7.26 -10.31 -3.64
C LEU A 239 8.43 -10.41 -4.62
N LYS A 240 8.87 -9.30 -5.21
CA LYS A 240 10.11 -9.27 -6.00
C LYS A 240 11.33 -9.66 -5.16
N ILE A 241 11.44 -9.13 -3.95
CA ILE A 241 12.53 -9.44 -3.01
C ILE A 241 12.44 -10.89 -2.53
N PHE A 242 11.24 -11.34 -2.13
CA PHE A 242 10.97 -12.72 -1.75
C PHE A 242 11.34 -13.72 -2.85
N ARG A 243 10.94 -13.47 -4.11
CA ARG A 243 11.30 -14.36 -5.22
C ARG A 243 12.81 -14.45 -5.42
N SER A 244 13.54 -13.37 -5.16
CA SER A 244 15.00 -13.38 -5.23
C SER A 244 15.70 -14.05 -4.04
N SER A 245 15.01 -14.26 -2.92
CA SER A 245 15.57 -14.96 -1.75
C SER A 245 15.54 -16.48 -1.90
N HIS A 246 14.74 -17.00 -2.85
CA HIS A 246 14.45 -18.43 -3.01
C HIS A 246 13.94 -19.13 -1.74
N SER A 247 13.35 -18.39 -0.80
CA SER A 247 12.89 -19.00 0.44
C SER A 247 11.76 -20.00 0.23
N SER A 248 11.89 -21.16 0.87
CA SER A 248 10.84 -22.17 0.96
C SER A 248 9.78 -21.84 2.01
N MET A 249 10.12 -21.11 3.07
CA MET A 249 9.20 -20.81 4.17
C MET A 249 8.13 -19.81 3.73
N GLY A 250 8.51 -18.71 3.11
CA GLY A 250 7.55 -17.76 2.53
C GLY A 250 6.59 -18.41 1.52
N LYS A 251 7.05 -19.41 0.75
CA LYS A 251 6.16 -20.19 -0.13
C LYS A 251 5.10 -20.95 0.66
N ALA A 252 5.46 -21.56 1.78
CA ALA A 252 4.52 -22.30 2.63
C ALA A 252 3.39 -21.39 3.15
N TYR A 253 3.71 -20.15 3.54
CA TYR A 253 2.70 -19.17 3.94
C TYR A 253 1.77 -18.77 2.79
N LEU A 254 2.32 -18.43 1.63
CA LEU A 254 1.50 -18.04 0.47
C LEU A 254 0.64 -19.20 -0.04
N SER A 255 1.19 -20.43 -0.09
CA SER A 255 0.45 -21.63 -0.45
C SER A 255 -0.63 -22.02 0.56
N ALA A 256 -0.52 -21.56 1.81
CA ALA A 256 -1.57 -21.68 2.82
C ALA A 256 -2.73 -20.68 2.63
N GLY A 257 -2.67 -19.83 1.58
CA GLY A 257 -3.63 -18.75 1.35
C GLY A 257 -3.25 -17.44 2.04
N GLY A 258 -2.01 -17.33 2.53
CA GLY A 258 -1.48 -16.11 3.13
C GLY A 258 -1.39 -14.96 2.12
N GLN A 259 -1.69 -13.76 2.58
CA GLN A 259 -1.66 -12.56 1.75
C GLN A 259 -0.77 -11.48 2.33
N MET A 260 -0.14 -10.68 1.48
CA MET A 260 0.70 -9.56 1.93
C MET A 260 -0.09 -8.48 2.66
N CYS A 261 -1.41 -8.40 2.46
CA CYS A 261 -2.28 -7.49 3.21
C CYS A 261 -2.35 -7.85 4.70
N ASP A 262 -2.35 -9.13 5.08
CA ASP A 262 -2.32 -9.58 6.48
C ASP A 262 -1.05 -9.09 7.20
N VAL A 263 0.09 -9.26 6.52
CA VAL A 263 1.43 -8.84 7.00
C VAL A 263 1.50 -7.32 7.10
N GLY A 264 1.07 -6.62 6.03
CA GLY A 264 1.06 -5.16 5.98
C GLY A 264 0.17 -4.56 7.06
N TYR A 265 -1.03 -5.10 7.26
CA TYR A 265 -1.97 -4.60 8.26
C TYR A 265 -1.41 -4.69 9.68
N LYS A 266 -0.84 -5.86 10.05
CA LYS A 266 -0.17 -6.02 11.33
C LYS A 266 1.01 -5.07 11.49
N LEU A 267 1.88 -4.97 10.47
CA LEU A 267 3.04 -4.08 10.50
C LEU A 267 2.64 -2.63 10.74
N PHE A 268 1.69 -2.10 9.96
CA PHE A 268 1.27 -0.70 10.06
C PHE A 268 0.65 -0.37 11.41
N ARG A 269 -0.09 -1.30 12.03
CA ARG A 269 -0.63 -1.15 13.38
C ARG A 269 0.48 -1.01 14.42
N HIS A 270 1.50 -1.88 14.35
CA HIS A 270 2.66 -1.82 15.26
C HIS A 270 3.49 -0.55 15.03
N ALA A 271 3.67 -0.15 13.77
CA ALA A 271 4.35 1.09 13.41
C ALA A 271 3.63 2.35 13.92
N GLU A 272 2.30 2.39 13.85
CA GLU A 272 1.52 3.48 14.43
C GLU A 272 1.66 3.53 15.96
N GLU A 273 1.65 2.39 16.64
CA GLU A 273 1.84 2.35 18.09
C GLU A 273 3.25 2.81 18.47
N ALA A 274 4.28 2.26 17.82
CA ALA A 274 5.67 2.67 18.02
C ALA A 274 5.84 4.18 17.76
N TRP A 275 5.19 4.73 16.73
CA TRP A 275 5.15 6.17 16.46
C TRP A 275 4.64 6.98 17.65
N LYS A 276 3.52 6.56 18.26
CA LYS A 276 2.95 7.23 19.43
C LYS A 276 3.95 7.24 20.58
N GLN A 277 4.69 6.15 20.79
CA GLN A 277 5.70 6.05 21.84
C GLN A 277 6.91 6.94 21.54
N VAL A 278 7.48 6.86 20.33
CA VAL A 278 8.65 7.69 19.97
C VAL A 278 8.31 9.16 19.81
N SER A 279 7.06 9.55 19.59
CA SER A 279 6.68 10.96 19.47
C SER A 279 6.46 11.68 20.80
N GLN A 280 6.45 10.95 21.92
CA GLN A 280 6.26 11.53 23.26
C GLN A 280 7.51 12.27 23.74
N ASP A 281 7.32 13.17 24.72
CA ASP A 281 8.43 13.85 25.40
C ASP A 281 9.23 12.88 26.28
N GLN A 282 8.53 11.93 26.93
CA GLN A 282 9.13 10.85 27.69
C GLN A 282 8.99 9.56 26.89
N VAL A 283 10.10 9.12 26.30
CA VAL A 283 10.13 7.91 25.48
C VAL A 283 10.50 6.72 26.36
N PRO A 284 9.76 5.60 26.32
CA PRO A 284 10.14 4.39 27.04
C PRO A 284 11.52 3.88 26.62
N GLN A 285 12.23 3.22 27.54
CA GLN A 285 13.63 2.80 27.34
C GLN A 285 13.81 1.96 26.06
N GLU A 286 12.87 1.08 25.77
CA GLU A 286 12.89 0.22 24.58
C GLU A 286 12.82 0.98 23.25
N TYR A 287 12.38 2.25 23.26
CA TYR A 287 12.25 3.11 22.08
C TYR A 287 13.32 4.21 22.00
N GLU A 288 14.23 4.33 22.98
CA GLU A 288 15.25 5.39 23.03
C GLU A 288 16.17 5.36 21.80
N ALA A 289 16.65 4.18 21.40
CA ALA A 289 17.53 4.03 20.23
C ALA A 289 16.83 4.42 18.92
N LEU A 290 15.53 4.11 18.81
CA LEU A 290 14.71 4.52 17.67
C LEU A 290 14.48 6.03 17.68
N ARG A 291 14.23 6.63 18.87
CA ARG A 291 14.03 8.07 19.03
C ARG A 291 15.23 8.89 18.56
N VAL A 292 16.45 8.47 18.91
CA VAL A 292 17.68 9.17 18.47
C VAL A 292 17.76 9.25 16.94
N GLN A 293 17.45 8.15 16.25
CA GLN A 293 17.42 8.13 14.78
C GLN A 293 16.25 8.95 14.23
N PHE A 294 15.09 8.88 14.88
CA PHE A 294 13.88 9.61 14.49
C PHE A 294 14.08 11.12 14.51
N ASP A 295 14.70 11.66 15.57
CA ASP A 295 14.95 13.08 15.73
C ASP A 295 15.99 13.62 14.74
N ALA A 296 16.92 12.76 14.29
CA ALA A 296 17.92 13.11 13.28
C ALA A 296 17.31 13.26 11.86
N LEU A 297 16.11 12.75 11.62
CA LEU A 297 15.45 12.81 10.32
C LEU A 297 14.62 14.09 10.15
N PRO A 298 14.55 14.64 8.92
CA PRO A 298 13.76 15.83 8.64
C PRO A 298 12.26 15.54 8.83
N SER A 299 11.54 16.52 9.38
CA SER A 299 10.08 16.47 9.48
C SER A 299 9.42 16.65 8.11
N CYS A 300 8.28 15.99 7.92
CA CYS A 300 7.47 16.08 6.72
C CYS A 300 5.97 16.21 7.04
N PHE A 301 5.19 16.80 6.15
CA PHE A 301 3.72 16.82 6.24
C PHE A 301 3.10 15.41 6.31
N ASN A 302 3.75 14.41 5.70
CA ASN A 302 3.29 13.03 5.69
C ASN A 302 3.64 12.25 6.96
N ASP A 303 4.37 12.85 7.89
CA ASP A 303 4.73 12.22 9.16
C ASP A 303 3.47 11.76 9.91
N GLY A 304 3.45 10.48 10.29
CA GLY A 304 2.35 9.89 11.06
C GLY A 304 1.03 9.74 10.29
N LYS A 305 1.01 9.92 8.96
CA LYS A 305 -0.21 9.71 8.12
C LYS A 305 -0.45 8.23 7.80
N TRP A 306 -0.46 7.39 8.84
CA TRP A 306 -0.42 5.92 8.75
C TRP A 306 -1.45 5.31 7.82
N HIS A 307 -2.74 5.65 7.97
CA HIS A 307 -3.80 5.12 7.11
C HIS A 307 -3.64 5.53 5.64
N ALA A 308 -3.18 6.75 5.35
CA ALA A 308 -2.97 7.19 3.99
C ALA A 308 -1.81 6.43 3.33
N VAL A 309 -0.69 6.30 4.05
CA VAL A 309 0.49 5.55 3.60
C VAL A 309 0.14 4.07 3.40
N GLN A 310 -0.58 3.46 4.35
CA GLN A 310 -1.04 2.08 4.26
C GLN A 310 -1.89 1.83 3.02
N ASN A 311 -2.84 2.72 2.73
CA ASN A 311 -3.67 2.64 1.53
C ASN A 311 -2.85 2.79 0.24
N LEU A 312 -1.89 3.71 0.22
CA LEU A 312 -1.01 3.92 -0.94
C LEU A 312 -0.02 2.76 -1.15
N CYS A 313 0.31 2.01 -0.10
CA CYS A 313 1.04 0.74 -0.21
C CYS A 313 0.17 -0.44 -0.66
N GLY A 314 -1.15 -0.26 -0.76
CA GLY A 314 -2.10 -1.30 -1.19
C GLY A 314 -2.66 -2.17 -0.07
N TYR A 315 -2.37 -1.87 1.20
CA TYR A 315 -2.84 -2.66 2.36
C TYR A 315 -4.17 -2.18 2.90
N ARG A 316 -5.11 -1.89 2.01
CA ARG A 316 -6.39 -1.31 2.38
C ARG A 316 -7.14 -2.25 3.33
N VAL A 317 -7.53 -1.72 4.48
CA VAL A 317 -8.52 -2.39 5.33
C VAL A 317 -9.80 -2.43 4.53
N LEU A 318 -10.26 -3.63 4.16
CA LEU A 318 -11.61 -3.85 3.65
C LEU A 318 -12.59 -3.61 4.80
N ALA A 319 -12.74 -2.36 5.23
CA ALA A 319 -13.78 -1.95 6.14
C ALA A 319 -15.12 -2.09 5.40
N GLY A 320 -15.70 -3.31 5.42
CA GLY A 320 -17.05 -3.54 4.93
C GLY A 320 -17.37 -4.85 4.22
N ALA A 321 -16.49 -5.86 4.15
CA ALA A 321 -16.86 -7.13 3.50
C ALA A 321 -17.71 -8.07 4.39
N GLU A 322 -17.74 -7.90 5.72
CA GLU A 322 -18.31 -8.91 6.65
C GLU A 322 -19.60 -8.54 7.39
N TRP A 323 -20.27 -7.42 7.08
CA TRP A 323 -21.57 -7.07 7.71
C TRP A 323 -22.80 -7.26 6.80
N ILE A 324 -22.67 -7.92 5.63
CA ILE A 324 -23.79 -8.12 4.69
C ILE A 324 -24.42 -9.54 4.77
N PHE A 325 -23.91 -10.43 5.62
CA PHE A 325 -24.50 -11.77 5.81
C PHE A 325 -24.74 -12.16 7.27
N ARG A 326 -25.33 -11.25 8.07
CA ARG A 326 -26.09 -11.60 9.28
C ARG A 326 -27.36 -10.78 9.37
#